data_AF-A0A202DV28-F1
#
_entry.id   AF-A0A202DV28-F1
#
_cell.length_a   1.000
_cell.length_b   1.000
_cell.length_c   1.000
_cell.angle_alpha   90.00
_cell.angle_beta   90.00
_cell.angle_gamma   90.00
#
_symmetry.space_group_name_H-M   'P 1'
#
loop_
_entity.id
_entity.type
_entity.pdbx_description
1 polymer ?
#
loop_
_entity_poly.entity_id
_entity_poly.type
_entity_poly.pdbx_seq_one_letter_code
_entity_poly.pdbx_strand_id
1 'polypeptide(L)'
;MIHTRLLLSVFASLLFLHLPTLAFSESLSEAEIDEYTISIAEEEMNFTDNPVKALTVNGSIPAPTLELQEGHVARIHVQNELDTETSIHWHGILLPNREDGVSYLTTLPIKAGGSRTFEFPIIQSETYWYHSHTGLQEQRGVYGAIVIHPRKKTVKVDRDYTLVLSDWTDDDPKEVLRSLRSGTEYYALKKGSMQSWWGALQAGA
;
A
#
# COMPACT_ATOMS: atom_id res chain seq x y z
N MET A 1 -3.66 -98.72 -20.75
CA MET A 1 -4.26 -98.74 -22.10
C MET A 1 -5.48 -97.84 -22.08
N ILE A 2 -5.45 -96.72 -22.84
CA ILE A 2 -6.55 -96.17 -23.68
C ILE A 2 -7.90 -95.91 -22.94
N HIS A 3 -8.48 -94.71 -22.74
CA HIS A 3 -8.77 -93.59 -23.66
C HIS A 3 -9.33 -92.35 -22.88
N THR A 4 -8.88 -91.15 -23.27
CA THR A 4 -9.66 -89.94 -23.67
C THR A 4 -10.70 -89.27 -22.73
N ARG A 5 -10.48 -87.97 -22.41
CA ARG A 5 -11.39 -86.79 -22.57
C ARG A 5 -10.80 -85.58 -21.82
N LEU A 6 -10.32 -84.54 -22.54
CA LEU A 6 -10.99 -83.28 -22.89
C LEU A 6 -11.35 -82.37 -21.68
N LEU A 7 -10.79 -81.15 -21.61
CA LEU A 7 -11.52 -79.86 -21.51
C LEU A 7 -10.59 -78.64 -21.25
N LEU A 8 -10.69 -77.66 -22.16
CA LEU A 8 -10.65 -76.17 -22.08
C LEU A 8 -9.58 -75.47 -21.20
N SER A 9 -8.62 -74.72 -21.78
CA SER A 9 -8.70 -73.34 -22.35
C SER A 9 -9.12 -72.26 -21.36
N VAL A 10 -8.22 -71.32 -21.03
CA VAL A 10 -8.34 -69.86 -21.29
C VAL A 10 -6.94 -69.23 -21.13
N PHE A 11 -6.30 -68.79 -22.22
CA PHE A 11 -5.23 -67.79 -22.16
C PHE A 11 -5.88 -66.42 -22.39
N ALA A 12 -5.99 -65.61 -21.34
CA ALA A 12 -6.42 -64.23 -21.44
C ALA A 12 -5.29 -63.41 -22.08
N SER A 13 -5.45 -62.98 -23.33
CA SER A 13 -4.60 -61.96 -23.94
C SER A 13 -4.98 -60.60 -23.35
N LEU A 14 -4.14 -60.07 -22.47
CA LEU A 14 -4.20 -58.67 -22.01
C LEU A 14 -3.68 -57.77 -23.14
N LEU A 15 -4.59 -57.21 -23.94
CA LEU A 15 -4.28 -56.13 -24.85
C LEU A 15 -4.14 -54.85 -24.03
N PHE A 16 -2.91 -54.48 -23.65
CA PHE A 16 -2.63 -53.17 -23.05
C PHE A 16 -2.80 -52.09 -24.13
N LEU A 17 -3.97 -51.44 -24.15
CA LEU A 17 -4.16 -50.19 -24.87
C LEU A 17 -3.31 -49.12 -24.18
N HIS A 18 -2.16 -48.77 -24.76
CA HIS A 18 -1.41 -47.57 -24.39
C HIS A 18 -2.17 -46.33 -24.87
N LEU A 19 -3.07 -45.84 -24.03
CA LEU A 19 -3.57 -44.48 -24.14
C LEU A 19 -2.39 -43.51 -23.95
N PRO A 20 -2.11 -42.60 -24.90
CA PRO A 20 -1.10 -41.58 -24.67
C PRO A 20 -1.64 -40.65 -23.59
N THR A 21 -1.01 -40.67 -22.41
CA THR A 21 -1.18 -39.61 -21.42
C THR A 21 -0.65 -38.32 -22.02
N LEU A 22 -1.55 -37.50 -22.57
CA LEU A 22 -1.29 -36.10 -22.86
C LEU A 22 -1.03 -35.40 -21.53
N ALA A 23 0.24 -35.34 -21.13
CA ALA A 23 0.68 -34.48 -20.05
C ALA A 23 0.56 -33.03 -20.54
N PHE A 24 -0.56 -32.38 -20.22
CA PHE A 24 -0.67 -30.93 -20.27
C PHE A 24 0.27 -30.38 -19.19
N SER A 25 1.47 -29.98 -19.60
CA SER A 25 2.32 -29.13 -18.77
C SER A 25 1.79 -27.72 -18.94
N GLU A 26 0.78 -27.36 -18.14
CA GLU A 26 0.53 -25.94 -17.91
C GLU A 26 1.72 -25.42 -17.10
N SER A 27 2.59 -24.69 -17.80
CA SER A 27 3.53 -23.78 -17.18
C SER A 27 2.71 -22.76 -16.39
N LEU A 28 2.46 -23.04 -15.11
CA LEU A 28 2.11 -22.01 -14.15
C LEU A 28 3.33 -21.10 -14.07
N SER A 29 3.32 -19.98 -14.82
CA SER A 29 4.32 -18.94 -14.59
C SER A 29 4.08 -18.45 -13.17
N GLU A 30 5.04 -18.65 -12.29
CA GLU A 30 5.07 -17.97 -11.00
C GLU A 30 4.91 -16.47 -11.25
N ALA A 31 3.94 -15.84 -10.58
CA ALA A 31 3.69 -14.42 -10.78
C ALA A 31 4.97 -13.63 -10.47
N GLU A 32 5.37 -12.73 -11.37
CA GLU A 32 6.50 -11.85 -11.13
C GLU A 32 6.27 -11.02 -9.85
N ILE A 33 7.35 -10.63 -9.19
CA ILE A 33 7.30 -9.95 -7.90
C ILE A 33 7.85 -8.54 -8.05
N ASP A 34 7.02 -7.56 -7.73
CA ASP A 34 7.43 -6.17 -7.59
C ASP A 34 7.83 -5.94 -6.12
N GLU A 35 9.13 -5.83 -5.87
CA GLU A 35 9.68 -5.82 -4.51
C GLU A 35 10.21 -4.44 -4.11
N TYR A 36 9.77 -3.94 -2.95
CA TYR A 36 10.15 -2.64 -2.41
C TYR A 36 10.59 -2.75 -0.95
N THR A 37 11.51 -1.87 -0.55
CA THR A 37 11.77 -1.57 0.86
C THR A 37 11.49 -0.10 1.11
N ILE A 38 10.63 0.18 2.08
CA ILE A 38 10.34 1.52 2.55
C ILE A 38 10.69 1.62 4.03
N SER A 39 11.37 2.70 4.40
CA SER A 39 11.71 3.03 5.78
C SER A 39 10.98 4.29 6.19
N ILE A 40 10.36 4.24 7.37
CA ILE A 40 9.64 5.36 7.98
C ILE A 40 10.51 5.92 9.10
N ALA A 41 10.95 7.17 8.95
CA ALA A 41 11.86 7.83 9.88
C ALA A 41 11.35 9.23 10.27
N GLU A 42 11.85 9.76 11.38
CA GLU A 42 11.65 11.16 11.75
C GLU A 42 12.84 11.99 11.28
N GLU A 43 12.58 13.00 10.46
CA GLU A 43 13.61 13.87 9.89
C GLU A 43 13.21 15.35 10.01
N GLU A 44 14.21 16.23 9.95
CA GLU A 44 13.98 17.66 9.88
C GLU A 44 13.65 18.09 8.45
N MET A 45 12.49 18.72 8.27
CA MET A 45 12.01 19.23 6.98
C MET A 45 11.77 20.73 7.07
N ASN A 46 11.97 21.43 5.95
CA ASN A 46 11.81 22.88 5.90
C ASN A 46 11.11 23.30 4.60
N PHE A 47 9.79 23.37 4.63
CA PHE A 47 8.95 23.81 3.50
C PHE A 47 8.52 25.29 3.61
N THR A 48 8.70 25.91 4.77
CA THR A 48 8.11 27.22 5.14
C THR A 48 9.16 28.21 5.69
N ASP A 49 10.44 27.95 5.48
CA ASP A 49 11.59 28.62 6.10
C ASP A 49 11.67 28.46 7.64
N ASN A 50 10.92 27.50 8.19
CA ASN A 50 10.94 27.09 9.59
C ASN A 50 11.15 25.57 9.69
N PRO A 51 12.35 25.10 10.12
CA PRO A 51 12.62 23.67 10.24
C PRO A 51 11.71 23.00 11.28
N VAL A 52 11.05 21.91 10.89
CA VAL A 52 10.17 21.10 11.77
C VAL A 52 10.45 19.60 11.63
N LYS A 53 10.16 18.85 12.69
CA LYS A 53 10.29 17.38 12.70
C LYS A 53 9.10 16.71 12.01
N ALA A 54 9.33 16.23 10.81
CA ALA A 54 8.36 15.52 9.99
C ALA A 54 8.62 14.01 10.00
N LEU A 55 7.65 13.24 9.51
CA LEU A 55 7.83 11.81 9.27
C LEU A 55 7.99 11.58 7.76
N THR A 56 9.08 10.93 7.38
CA THR A 56 9.42 10.67 5.98
C THR A 56 9.22 9.21 5.65
N VAL A 57 9.07 8.92 4.37
CA VAL A 57 9.29 7.57 3.84
C VAL A 57 10.47 7.67 2.88
N ASN A 58 11.52 6.90 3.17
CA ASN A 58 12.79 6.96 2.43
C ASN A 58 13.33 8.40 2.26
N GLY A 59 13.23 9.23 3.31
CA GLY A 59 13.78 10.59 3.33
C GLY A 59 13.04 11.64 2.51
N SER A 60 11.79 11.38 2.10
CA SER A 60 11.01 12.34 1.31
C SER A 60 9.57 12.47 1.77
N ILE A 61 9.02 13.67 1.52
CA ILE A 61 7.59 14.02 1.62
C ILE A 61 7.26 14.85 0.36
N PRO A 62 6.30 14.44 -0.49
CA PRO A 62 5.64 13.14 -0.49
C PRO A 62 6.61 11.97 -0.57
N ALA A 63 6.20 10.81 -0.09
CA ALA A 63 6.99 9.59 -0.19
C ALA A 63 7.19 9.16 -1.66
N PRO A 64 8.19 8.30 -1.95
CA PRO A 64 8.42 7.80 -3.31
C PRO A 64 7.19 7.09 -3.87
N THR A 65 6.96 7.25 -5.18
CA THR A 65 5.88 6.52 -5.86
C THR A 65 6.25 5.04 -5.95
N LEU A 66 5.32 4.17 -5.55
CA LEU A 66 5.44 2.73 -5.78
C LEU A 66 4.85 2.40 -7.15
N GLU A 67 5.70 1.93 -8.06
CA GLU A 67 5.30 1.48 -9.39
C GLU A 67 5.12 -0.03 -9.38
N LEU A 68 3.90 -0.50 -9.63
CA LEU A 68 3.52 -1.91 -9.60
C LEU A 68 2.93 -2.32 -10.95
N GLN A 69 2.87 -3.62 -11.21
CA GLN A 69 2.34 -4.17 -12.45
C GLN A 69 1.13 -5.08 -12.17
N GLU A 70 0.04 -4.86 -12.90
CA GLU A 70 -1.14 -5.73 -12.84
C GLU A 70 -0.76 -7.17 -13.24
N GLY A 71 -1.12 -8.12 -12.39
CA GLY A 71 -0.80 -9.55 -12.51
C GLY A 71 0.44 -9.98 -11.73
N HIS A 72 1.22 -9.04 -11.17
CA HIS A 72 2.36 -9.34 -10.31
C HIS A 72 1.93 -9.51 -8.84
N VAL A 73 2.86 -9.91 -7.99
CA VAL A 73 2.73 -9.87 -6.53
C VAL A 73 3.54 -8.68 -6.02
N ALA A 74 2.91 -7.80 -5.26
CA ALA A 74 3.65 -6.77 -4.53
C ALA A 74 4.23 -7.39 -3.26
N ARG A 75 5.54 -7.24 -3.06
CA ARG A 75 6.22 -7.57 -1.80
C ARG A 75 6.87 -6.30 -1.26
N ILE A 76 6.33 -5.77 -0.17
CA ILE A 76 6.77 -4.48 0.37
C ILE A 76 7.25 -4.66 1.80
N HIS A 77 8.54 -4.43 2.02
CA HIS A 77 9.16 -4.42 3.34
C HIS A 77 9.05 -3.04 3.96
N VAL A 78 8.27 -2.92 5.02
CA VAL A 78 8.10 -1.67 5.77
C VAL A 78 8.97 -1.74 7.02
N GLN A 79 9.90 -0.81 7.14
CA GLN A 79 10.79 -0.65 8.29
C GLN A 79 10.34 0.57 9.10
N ASN A 80 10.22 0.39 10.41
CA ASN A 80 9.85 1.44 11.34
C ASN A 80 11.09 1.91 12.10
N GLU A 81 11.69 3.02 11.68
CA GLU A 81 12.83 3.64 12.38
C GLU A 81 12.38 4.65 13.44
N LEU A 82 11.07 4.79 13.67
CA LEU A 82 10.52 5.66 14.71
C LEU A 82 10.68 5.04 16.11
N ASP A 83 10.57 5.89 17.12
CA ASP A 83 10.44 5.53 18.54
C ASP A 83 9.00 5.14 18.94
N THR A 84 8.06 5.27 18.00
CA THR A 84 6.64 4.95 18.15
C THR A 84 6.24 3.85 17.18
N GLU A 85 5.06 3.27 17.37
CA GLU A 85 4.54 2.29 16.41
C GLU A 85 4.03 2.97 15.12
N THR A 86 4.00 2.23 14.03
CA THR A 86 3.51 2.72 12.72
C THR A 86 2.68 1.64 12.02
N SER A 87 1.99 2.05 10.96
CA SER A 87 1.32 1.15 10.02
C SER A 87 1.27 1.81 8.65
N ILE A 88 0.98 1.03 7.62
CA ILE A 88 0.79 1.53 6.25
C ILE A 88 -0.45 0.86 5.69
N HIS A 89 -1.43 1.66 5.28
CA HIS A 89 -2.61 1.24 4.55
C HIS A 89 -2.43 1.51 3.04
N TRP A 90 -2.87 0.56 2.23
CA TRP A 90 -2.80 0.61 0.75
C TRP A 90 -4.15 1.07 0.19
N HIS A 91 -4.34 2.38 0.14
CA HIS A 91 -5.64 2.99 -0.09
C HIS A 91 -6.22 2.62 -1.46
N GLY A 92 -7.37 1.94 -1.44
CA GLY A 92 -8.09 1.53 -2.65
C GLY A 92 -7.56 0.26 -3.31
N ILE A 93 -6.54 -0.38 -2.73
CA ILE A 93 -6.02 -1.66 -3.23
C ILE A 93 -6.93 -2.82 -2.79
N LEU A 94 -7.32 -3.67 -3.74
CA LEU A 94 -8.04 -4.91 -3.47
C LEU A 94 -7.05 -6.00 -3.03
N LEU A 95 -7.01 -6.26 -1.72
CA LEU A 95 -6.08 -7.20 -1.11
C LEU A 95 -6.76 -8.05 -0.02
N PRO A 96 -6.14 -9.16 0.43
CA PRO A 96 -6.61 -9.90 1.59
C PRO A 96 -6.60 -9.01 2.84
N ASN A 97 -7.63 -9.11 3.69
CA ASN A 97 -7.79 -8.25 4.86
C ASN A 97 -6.56 -8.19 5.78
N ARG A 98 -5.81 -9.29 5.93
CA ARG A 98 -4.60 -9.34 6.77
C ARG A 98 -3.42 -8.50 6.25
N GLU A 99 -3.47 -8.04 5.00
CA GLU A 99 -2.46 -7.20 4.34
C GLU A 99 -2.87 -5.72 4.29
N ASP A 100 -4.04 -5.38 4.81
CA ASP A 100 -4.68 -4.06 4.63
C ASP A 100 -4.03 -2.95 5.46
N GLY A 101 -3.33 -3.31 6.54
CA GLY A 101 -2.48 -2.36 7.25
C GLY A 101 -3.20 -1.36 8.16
N VAL A 102 -4.48 -1.59 8.47
CA VAL A 102 -5.23 -0.79 9.45
C VAL A 102 -4.93 -1.31 10.85
N SER A 103 -4.16 -0.52 11.61
CA SER A 103 -3.74 -0.84 12.98
C SER A 103 -4.92 -1.21 13.87
N TYR A 104 -4.79 -2.32 14.60
CA TYR A 104 -5.76 -2.82 15.59
C TYR A 104 -7.13 -3.24 15.04
N LEU A 105 -7.31 -3.23 13.72
CA LEU A 105 -8.51 -3.74 13.06
C LEU A 105 -8.16 -4.95 12.18
N THR A 106 -7.31 -4.72 11.19
CA THR A 106 -6.97 -5.72 10.17
C THR A 106 -5.55 -6.24 10.34
N THR A 107 -4.68 -5.39 10.90
CA THR A 107 -3.24 -5.64 10.98
C THR A 107 -2.67 -5.17 12.31
N LEU A 108 -1.69 -5.90 12.86
CA LEU A 108 -0.95 -5.42 14.04
C LEU A 108 0.01 -4.29 13.64
N PRO A 109 0.13 -3.22 14.44
CA PRO A 109 1.07 -2.15 14.15
C PRO A 109 2.51 -2.65 14.21
N ILE A 110 3.37 -2.06 13.38
CA ILE A 110 4.81 -2.29 13.39
C ILE A 110 5.38 -1.53 14.58
N LYS A 111 5.97 -2.24 15.55
CA LYS A 111 6.57 -1.62 16.73
C LYS A 111 7.81 -0.81 16.39
N ALA A 112 8.20 0.09 17.29
CA ALA A 112 9.41 0.91 17.17
C ALA A 112 10.64 0.04 16.88
N GLY A 113 11.44 0.43 15.89
CA GLY A 113 12.60 -0.35 15.41
C GLY A 113 12.26 -1.67 14.70
N GLY A 114 10.98 -1.99 14.54
CA GLY A 114 10.51 -3.23 13.93
C GLY A 114 10.34 -3.14 12.42
N SER A 115 10.00 -4.27 11.80
CA SER A 115 9.65 -4.33 10.39
C SER A 115 8.51 -5.30 10.12
N ARG A 116 7.86 -5.13 8.97
CA ARG A 116 6.84 -6.04 8.46
C ARG A 116 6.90 -6.12 6.95
N THR A 117 6.78 -7.32 6.41
CA THR A 117 6.56 -7.54 4.98
C THR A 117 5.07 -7.65 4.72
N PHE A 118 4.59 -6.91 3.73
CA PHE A 118 3.27 -7.08 3.13
C PHE A 118 3.43 -7.80 1.79
N GLU A 119 2.57 -8.78 1.53
CA GLU A 119 2.63 -9.54 0.29
C GLU A 119 1.21 -9.84 -0.22
N PHE A 120 0.85 -9.29 -1.38
CA PHE A 120 -0.48 -9.44 -1.97
C PHE A 120 -0.46 -9.39 -3.50
N PRO A 121 -1.39 -10.10 -4.18
CA PRO A 121 -1.49 -10.05 -5.63
C PRO A 121 -2.08 -8.72 -6.10
N ILE A 122 -1.57 -8.22 -7.23
CA ILE A 122 -2.07 -7.02 -7.88
C ILE A 122 -3.06 -7.41 -8.96
N ILE A 123 -4.35 -7.27 -8.65
CA ILE A 123 -5.47 -7.70 -9.52
C ILE A 123 -6.23 -6.54 -10.18
N GLN A 124 -5.72 -5.33 -10.02
CA GLN A 124 -6.30 -4.09 -10.56
C GLN A 124 -5.18 -3.26 -11.19
N SER A 125 -5.56 -2.20 -11.90
CA SER A 125 -4.65 -1.16 -12.40
C SER A 125 -5.19 0.22 -12.01
N GLU A 126 -4.52 1.30 -12.43
CA GLU A 126 -4.77 2.72 -12.12
C GLU A 126 -3.90 3.31 -10.99
N THR A 127 -4.15 4.56 -10.62
CA THR A 127 -3.43 5.31 -9.59
C THR A 127 -4.14 5.25 -8.24
N TYR A 128 -3.37 4.97 -7.21
CA TYR A 128 -3.78 4.86 -5.80
C TYR A 128 -2.75 5.57 -4.92
N TRP A 129 -2.82 5.35 -3.61
CA TRP A 129 -1.87 5.91 -2.66
C TRP A 129 -1.72 5.01 -1.45
N TYR A 130 -0.65 5.21 -0.69
CA TYR A 130 -0.42 4.56 0.59
C TYR A 130 -0.20 5.63 1.65
N HIS A 131 -0.63 5.35 2.88
CA HIS A 131 -0.46 6.29 3.99
C HIS A 131 -0.47 5.57 5.33
N SER A 132 0.05 6.22 6.37
CA SER A 132 -0.04 5.66 7.71
C SER A 132 -1.46 5.67 8.24
N HIS A 133 -1.88 4.54 8.81
CA HIS A 133 -3.14 4.41 9.53
C HIS A 133 -2.95 4.44 11.06
N THR A 134 -1.80 4.95 11.53
CA THR A 134 -1.48 5.12 12.95
C THR A 134 -1.53 6.58 13.36
N GLY A 135 -2.46 6.92 14.25
CA GLY A 135 -2.55 8.26 14.85
C GLY A 135 -2.69 9.37 13.81
N LEU A 136 -1.80 10.37 13.87
CA LEU A 136 -1.75 11.50 12.94
C LEU A 136 -0.48 11.47 12.08
N GLN A 137 0.10 10.29 11.86
CA GLN A 137 1.36 10.16 11.11
C GLN A 137 1.21 10.53 9.63
N GLU A 138 0.05 10.28 9.02
CA GLU A 138 -0.27 10.75 7.65
C GLU A 138 -0.08 12.27 7.55
N GLN A 139 -0.67 13.04 8.46
CA GLN A 139 -0.54 14.52 8.48
C GLN A 139 0.89 14.99 8.70
N ARG A 140 1.78 14.14 9.25
CA ARG A 140 3.20 14.45 9.46
C ARG A 140 4.08 14.08 8.27
N GLY A 141 3.55 13.45 7.22
CA GLY A 141 4.28 13.15 5.99
C GLY A 141 4.30 11.69 5.55
N VAL A 142 3.68 10.76 6.29
CA VAL A 142 3.66 9.34 5.89
C VAL A 142 2.54 9.10 4.88
N TYR A 143 2.78 9.52 3.64
CA TYR A 143 1.92 9.25 2.48
C TYR A 143 2.70 9.28 1.16
N GLY A 144 2.28 8.47 0.19
CA GLY A 144 2.88 8.44 -1.16
C GLY A 144 1.93 7.85 -2.20
N ALA A 145 2.25 8.03 -3.47
CA ALA A 145 1.45 7.49 -4.56
C ALA A 145 1.77 6.02 -4.84
N ILE A 146 0.78 5.30 -5.36
CA ILE A 146 0.95 4.00 -5.99
C ILE A 146 0.47 4.14 -7.42
N VAL A 147 1.26 3.69 -8.38
CA VAL A 147 0.85 3.61 -9.78
C VAL A 147 0.89 2.15 -10.18
N ILE A 148 -0.24 1.64 -10.65
CA ILE A 148 -0.34 0.25 -11.09
C ILE A 148 -0.52 0.23 -12.60
N HIS A 149 0.53 -0.20 -13.30
CA HIS A 149 0.51 -0.33 -14.74
C HIS A 149 -0.42 -1.48 -15.17
N PRO A 150 -1.32 -1.26 -16.14
CA PRO A 150 -2.19 -2.31 -16.64
C PRO A 150 -1.38 -3.36 -17.41
N ARG A 151 -1.80 -4.63 -17.34
CA ARG A 151 -1.18 -5.73 -18.08
C ARG A 151 -1.20 -5.50 -19.58
N LYS A 152 -2.24 -4.80 -20.06
CA LYS A 152 -2.37 -4.35 -21.43
C LYS A 152 -2.68 -2.86 -21.45
N LYS A 153 -1.71 -2.04 -21.87
CA LYS A 153 -1.94 -0.61 -22.13
C LYS A 153 -2.91 -0.44 -23.30
N THR A 154 -4.05 0.20 -23.03
CA THR A 154 -5.10 0.48 -24.03
C THR A 154 -5.02 1.91 -24.56
N VAL A 155 -4.44 2.83 -23.79
CA VAL A 155 -4.26 4.24 -24.15
C VAL A 155 -2.78 4.51 -24.42
N LYS A 156 -2.50 5.21 -25.52
CA LYS A 156 -1.15 5.69 -25.85
C LYS A 156 -1.03 7.14 -25.42
N VAL A 157 -0.04 7.44 -24.58
CA VAL A 157 0.31 8.78 -24.14
C VAL A 157 1.77 9.05 -24.45
N ASP A 158 2.12 10.31 -24.72
CA ASP A 158 3.51 10.71 -24.93
C ASP A 158 4.27 10.85 -23.60
N ARG A 159 3.56 11.24 -22.53
CA ARG A 159 4.08 11.42 -21.18
C ARG A 159 3.02 11.07 -20.14
N ASP A 160 3.50 10.59 -19.00
CA ASP A 160 2.71 10.22 -17.84
C ASP A 160 3.38 10.82 -16.60
N TYR A 161 2.60 11.44 -15.71
CA TYR A 161 3.09 12.18 -14.55
C TYR A 161 2.17 11.98 -13.35
N THR A 162 2.76 11.64 -12.21
CA THR A 162 2.07 11.54 -10.92
C THR A 162 2.25 12.83 -10.13
N LEU A 163 1.14 13.42 -9.69
CA LEU A 163 1.13 14.62 -8.85
C LEU A 163 0.45 14.31 -7.53
N VAL A 164 1.17 14.47 -6.42
CA VAL A 164 0.62 14.37 -5.07
C VAL A 164 0.41 15.78 -4.54
N LEU A 165 -0.83 16.10 -4.18
CA LEU A 165 -1.20 17.40 -3.61
C LEU A 165 -1.49 17.22 -2.12
N SER A 166 -0.81 18.01 -1.30
CA SER A 166 -0.99 18.01 0.15
C SER A 166 -0.85 19.45 0.67
N ASP A 167 -1.60 19.77 1.71
CA ASP A 167 -1.34 20.97 2.51
C ASP A 167 -0.19 20.72 3.48
N TRP A 168 0.33 21.81 4.06
CA TRP A 168 1.41 21.73 5.03
C TRP A 168 1.14 22.67 6.20
N THR A 169 1.53 22.25 7.39
CA THR A 169 1.49 23.06 8.61
C THR A 169 2.70 22.74 9.47
N ASP A 170 3.30 23.78 10.05
CA ASP A 170 4.37 23.67 11.04
C ASP A 170 3.82 23.42 12.47
N ASP A 171 2.51 23.58 12.66
CA ASP A 171 1.84 23.35 13.94
C ASP A 171 1.75 21.85 14.26
N ASP A 172 1.79 21.49 15.55
CA ASP A 172 1.57 20.09 16.00
C ASP A 172 0.20 19.60 15.50
N PRO A 173 0.12 18.45 14.78
CA PRO A 173 -1.13 17.92 14.27
C PRO A 173 -2.17 17.64 15.36
N LYS A 174 -1.75 17.39 16.61
CA LYS A 174 -2.68 17.26 17.75
C LYS A 174 -3.35 18.58 18.09
N GLU A 175 -2.63 19.70 17.98
CA GLU A 175 -3.18 21.04 18.19
C GLU A 175 -4.12 21.44 17.05
N VAL A 176 -3.74 21.11 15.81
CA VAL A 176 -4.62 21.25 14.64
C VAL A 176 -5.92 20.48 14.88
N LEU A 177 -5.84 19.20 15.21
CA LEU A 177 -7.00 18.35 15.50
C LEU A 177 -7.83 18.89 16.67
N ARG A 178 -7.19 19.35 17.75
CA ARG A 178 -7.87 19.94 18.91
C ARG A 178 -8.65 21.19 18.53
N SER A 179 -8.05 22.08 17.74
CA SER A 179 -8.72 23.28 17.22
C SER A 179 -9.91 22.92 16.34
N LEU A 180 -9.75 21.96 15.41
CA LEU A 180 -10.83 21.51 14.53
C LEU A 180 -11.99 20.89 15.31
N ARG A 181 -11.70 20.09 16.34
CA ARG A 181 -12.73 19.47 17.20
C ARG A 181 -13.46 20.46 18.09
N SER A 182 -12.77 21.51 18.55
CA SER A 182 -13.35 22.53 19.43
C SER A 182 -14.10 23.63 18.68
N GLY A 183 -13.98 23.69 17.35
CA GLY A 183 -14.64 24.71 16.52
C GLY A 183 -14.06 26.12 16.73
N THR A 184 -12.87 26.23 17.31
CA THR A 184 -12.25 27.53 17.58
C THR A 184 -11.86 28.24 16.28
N GLU A 185 -12.05 29.55 16.24
CA GLU A 185 -11.77 30.41 15.10
C GLU A 185 -10.27 30.70 14.91
N TYR A 186 -9.39 30.07 15.70
CA TYR A 186 -7.96 30.31 15.72
C TYR A 186 -7.33 30.32 14.32
N TYR A 187 -7.57 29.29 13.51
CA TYR A 187 -7.01 29.22 12.15
C TYR A 187 -7.64 30.25 11.20
N ALA A 188 -8.92 30.59 11.36
CA ALA A 188 -9.58 31.63 10.58
C ALA A 188 -9.01 33.02 10.90
N LEU A 189 -8.68 33.28 12.16
CA LEU A 189 -7.98 34.49 12.60
C LEU A 189 -6.52 34.50 12.10
N LYS A 190 -5.79 33.38 12.24
CA LYS A 190 -4.39 33.23 11.78
C LYS A 190 -4.25 33.46 10.27
N LYS A 191 -5.21 32.98 9.47
CA LYS A 191 -5.24 33.18 8.01
C LYS A 191 -5.81 34.55 7.59
N GLY A 192 -6.32 35.34 8.53
CA GLY A 192 -6.94 36.64 8.24
C GLY A 192 -8.29 36.55 7.52
N SER A 193 -8.92 35.36 7.48
CA SER A 193 -10.26 35.17 6.90
C SER A 193 -11.38 35.57 7.86
N MET A 194 -11.04 35.84 9.13
CA MET A 194 -11.96 36.34 10.15
C MET A 194 -11.30 37.50 10.90
N GLN A 195 -12.10 38.50 11.25
CA GLN A 195 -11.64 39.66 12.02
C GLN A 195 -11.63 39.32 13.51
N SER A 196 -10.53 39.64 14.21
CA SER A 196 -10.48 39.55 15.66
C SER A 196 -11.22 40.73 16.29
N TRP A 197 -11.68 40.59 17.54
CA TRP A 197 -12.28 41.70 18.30
C TRP A 197 -11.34 42.92 18.39
N TRP A 198 -10.04 42.67 18.55
CA TRP A 198 -9.03 43.74 18.55
C TRP A 198 -8.90 44.41 17.16
N GLY A 199 -8.93 43.62 16.09
CA GLY A 199 -8.95 44.13 14.71
C GLY A 199 -10.23 44.90 14.39
N ALA A 200 -11.37 44.55 14.99
CA ALA A 200 -12.62 45.30 14.88
C ALA A 200 -12.52 46.67 15.56
N LEU A 201 -11.99 46.72 16.78
CA LEU A 201 -11.78 47.98 17.52
C LEU A 201 -10.79 48.90 16.79
N GLN A 202 -9.70 48.38 16.23
CA GLN A 202 -8.77 49.17 15.41
C GLN A 202 -9.42 49.69 14.12
N ALA A 203 -10.38 48.96 13.56
CA ALA A 203 -11.14 49.37 12.37
C ALA A 203 -12.30 50.33 12.68
N GLY A 204 -12.49 50.72 13.95
CA GLY A 204 -13.49 51.71 14.37
C GLY A 204 -14.88 51.14 14.65
N ALA A 205 -14.96 49.85 15.01
CA ALA A 205 -16.18 49.23 15.55
C ALA A 205 -16.47 49.65 17.00
#